data_AF-A0A3N6EQK7-F1
#
_entry.id   AF-A0A3N6EQK7-F1
#
_cell.length_a   1.000
_cell.length_b   1.000
_cell.length_c   1.000
_cell.angle_alpha   90.00
_cell.angle_beta   90.00
_cell.angle_gamma   90.00
#
_symmetry.space_group_name_H-M   'P 1'
#
loop_
_entity.id
_entity.type
_entity.pdbx_description
1 polymer ?
#
loop_
_entity_poly.entity_id
_entity_poly.type
_entity_poly.pdbx_seq_one_letter_code
_entity_poly.pdbx_strand_id
1 'polypeptide(L)'
;MPCLVTAYARAVTMPVTKRSTAPVARMIHTLPDGHHWDRVPGVTLIGDAAHLMPPSGDGANLAMYDGAELGKAIAAHPGDTEAALAAYEQAMFPRSARFYEDASEIIGICLGDTAPTGFIDFFTGGQH
;
A
#
# COMPACT_ATOMS: atom_id res chain seq x y z
N MET A 1 -32.65 -15.53 -3.64
CA MET A 1 -31.30 -14.98 -3.40
C MET A 1 -31.21 -13.51 -2.92
N PRO A 2 -32.25 -12.85 -2.35
CA PRO A 2 -32.09 -11.50 -1.76
C PRO A 2 -31.66 -11.50 -0.28
N CYS A 3 -31.69 -12.65 0.41
CA CYS A 3 -31.43 -12.73 1.86
C CYS A 3 -29.94 -12.62 2.25
N LEU A 4 -29.02 -13.03 1.37
CA LEU A 4 -27.58 -13.03 1.66
C LEU A 4 -26.98 -11.62 1.65
N VAL A 5 -27.42 -10.74 0.73
CA VAL A 5 -26.92 -9.36 0.61
C VAL A 5 -27.36 -8.51 1.80
N THR A 6 -28.62 -8.65 2.25
CA THR A 6 -29.17 -7.91 3.40
C THR A 6 -28.54 -8.34 4.74
N ALA A 7 -28.22 -9.63 4.89
CA ALA A 7 -27.54 -10.14 6.07
C ALA A 7 -26.07 -9.69 6.14
N TYR A 8 -25.36 -9.70 5.01
CA TYR A 8 -23.99 -9.22 4.90
C TYR A 8 -23.89 -7.72 5.21
N ALA A 9 -24.83 -6.91 4.70
CA ALA A 9 -24.92 -5.48 5.03
C ALA A 9 -25.07 -5.24 6.54
N ARG A 10 -25.93 -5.98 7.24
CA ARG A 10 -26.13 -5.84 8.70
C ARG A 10 -24.91 -6.27 9.53
N ALA A 11 -24.20 -7.33 9.11
CA ALA A 11 -23.02 -7.83 9.81
C ALA A 11 -21.82 -6.86 9.71
N VAL A 12 -21.66 -6.17 8.57
CA VAL A 12 -20.62 -5.14 8.36
C VAL A 12 -21.01 -3.80 9.00
N THR A 13 -22.31 -3.50 9.17
CA THR A 13 -22.76 -2.25 9.80
C THR A 13 -22.50 -2.22 11.32
N MET A 14 -22.55 -3.37 12.01
CA MET A 14 -22.45 -3.42 13.48
C MET A 14 -21.13 -2.90 14.09
N PRO A 15 -19.92 -3.22 13.56
CA PRO A 15 -18.68 -2.75 14.18
C PRO A 15 -18.42 -1.25 13.96
N VAL A 16 -18.82 -0.71 12.80
CA VAL A 16 -18.63 0.70 12.44
C VAL A 16 -19.55 1.61 13.26
N THR A 17 -20.78 1.16 13.53
CA THR A 17 -21.79 1.93 14.30
C THR A 17 -21.72 1.74 15.81
N LYS A 18 -21.05 0.67 16.29
CA LYS A 18 -20.79 0.44 17.73
C LYS A 18 -19.49 1.09 18.24
N ARG A 19 -18.89 2.01 17.48
CA ARG A 19 -17.69 2.73 17.93
C ARG A 19 -18.10 3.78 18.96
N SER A 20 -17.36 3.87 20.08
CA SER A 20 -17.59 4.88 21.12
C SER A 20 -17.13 6.29 20.73
N THR A 21 -16.48 6.45 19.57
CA THR A 21 -15.92 7.70 19.08
C THR A 21 -16.27 7.92 17.60
N ALA A 22 -16.52 9.18 17.24
CA ALA A 22 -16.77 9.56 15.86
C ALA A 22 -15.54 9.28 14.97
N PRO A 23 -15.73 8.89 13.70
CA PRO A 23 -14.64 8.83 12.74
C PRO A 23 -13.98 10.19 12.60
N VAL A 24 -12.65 10.22 12.59
CA VAL A 24 -11.86 11.42 12.31
C VAL A 24 -11.29 11.28 10.91
N ALA A 25 -11.61 12.21 10.03
CA ALA A 25 -11.00 12.27 8.70
C ALA A 25 -9.49 12.56 8.84
N ARG A 26 -8.67 11.75 8.18
CA ARG A 26 -7.21 11.93 8.09
C ARG A 26 -6.85 12.13 6.63
N MET A 27 -5.96 13.08 6.38
CA MET A 27 -5.43 13.29 5.03
C MET A 27 -4.62 12.07 4.61
N ILE A 28 -4.81 11.64 3.36
CA ILE A 28 -3.98 10.63 2.73
C ILE A 28 -2.84 11.36 2.04
N HIS A 29 -1.61 10.97 2.37
CA HIS A 29 -0.39 11.51 1.77
C HIS A 29 0.30 10.41 0.97
N THR A 30 1.01 10.80 -0.09
CA THR A 30 1.80 9.89 -0.93
C THR A 30 3.12 10.55 -1.31
N LEU A 31 4.12 9.74 -1.59
CA LEU A 31 5.32 10.17 -2.32
C LEU A 31 5.01 10.21 -3.83
N PRO A 32 5.85 10.89 -4.64
CA PRO A 32 5.73 10.82 -6.10
C PRO A 32 5.85 9.38 -6.62
N ASP A 33 5.19 9.08 -7.74
CA ASP A 33 5.39 7.82 -8.43
C ASP A 33 6.86 7.68 -8.89
N GLY A 34 7.39 6.45 -8.82
CA GLY A 34 8.79 6.15 -9.11
C GLY A 34 9.79 6.84 -8.18
N HIS A 35 9.37 7.27 -6.98
CA HIS A 35 10.26 7.93 -6.02
C HIS A 35 11.48 7.06 -5.70
N HIS A 36 12.65 7.65 -5.87
CA HIS A 36 13.95 7.07 -5.56
C HIS A 36 14.92 8.18 -5.17
N TRP A 37 16.08 7.79 -4.65
CA TRP A 37 17.14 8.68 -4.24
C TRP A 37 18.50 8.13 -4.64
N ASP A 38 19.49 9.02 -4.71
CA ASP A 38 20.88 8.63 -4.81
C ASP A 38 21.36 8.03 -3.48
N ARG A 39 22.16 6.95 -3.55
CA ARG A 39 22.68 6.22 -2.39
C ARG A 39 23.37 7.16 -1.39
N VAL A 40 22.97 7.09 -0.13
CA VAL A 40 23.60 7.85 0.98
C VAL A 40 24.33 6.89 1.93
N PRO A 41 25.65 7.03 2.15
CA PRO A 41 26.41 6.12 3.00
C PRO A 41 25.82 5.96 4.41
N GLY A 42 25.78 4.73 4.91
CA GLY A 42 25.40 4.38 6.27
C GLY A 42 23.89 4.38 6.59
N VAL A 43 23.02 4.80 5.66
CA VAL A 43 21.58 4.88 5.92
C VAL A 43 20.76 4.41 4.72
N THR A 44 19.63 3.76 4.96
CA THR A 44 18.59 3.51 3.95
C THR A 44 17.20 3.68 4.58
N LEU A 45 16.15 3.63 3.77
CA LEU A 45 14.76 3.77 4.19
C LEU A 45 13.97 2.51 3.87
N ILE A 46 12.94 2.22 4.66
CA ILE A 46 11.99 1.12 4.46
C ILE A 46 10.55 1.60 4.68
N GLY A 47 9.57 0.87 4.18
CA GLY A 47 8.14 1.14 4.40
C GLY A 47 7.72 2.54 3.90
N ASP A 48 6.80 3.17 4.61
CA ASP A 48 6.29 4.51 4.25
C ASP A 48 7.39 5.58 4.12
N ALA A 49 8.51 5.44 4.84
CA ALA A 49 9.62 6.37 4.69
C ALA A 49 10.28 6.26 3.29
N ALA A 50 10.23 5.09 2.67
CA ALA A 50 10.78 4.83 1.34
C ALA A 50 9.75 5.00 0.22
N HIS A 51 8.50 4.58 0.43
CA HIS A 51 7.51 4.41 -0.64
C HIS A 51 6.06 4.58 -0.18
N LEU A 52 5.78 5.57 0.67
CA LEU A 52 4.40 5.93 1.03
C LEU A 52 3.52 6.11 -0.21
N MET A 53 2.44 5.34 -0.28
CA MET A 53 1.56 5.20 -1.43
C MET A 53 0.08 5.26 -1.00
N PRO A 54 -0.88 5.40 -1.94
CA PRO A 54 -2.30 5.32 -1.60
C PRO A 54 -2.64 4.02 -0.87
N PRO A 55 -3.60 4.03 0.09
CA PRO A 55 -3.93 2.83 0.85
C PRO A 55 -4.71 1.83 -0.01
N SER A 56 -4.02 0.82 -0.53
CA SER A 56 -4.61 -0.31 -1.27
C SER A 56 -4.76 -1.59 -0.45
N GLY A 57 -4.15 -1.63 0.75
CA GLY A 57 -4.12 -2.80 1.64
C GLY A 57 -2.73 -3.43 1.77
N ASP A 58 -1.77 -3.06 0.93
CA ASP A 58 -0.46 -3.73 0.88
C ASP A 58 0.68 -3.03 1.63
N GLY A 59 0.52 -1.75 2.01
CA GLY A 59 1.62 -0.95 2.56
C GLY A 59 2.33 -1.58 3.77
N ALA A 60 1.58 -2.10 4.75
CA ALA A 60 2.16 -2.75 5.92
C ALA A 60 2.92 -4.04 5.57
N ASN A 61 2.36 -4.85 4.65
CA ASN A 61 3.01 -6.07 4.18
C ASN A 61 4.29 -5.74 3.41
N LEU A 62 4.28 -4.69 2.58
CA LEU A 62 5.45 -4.27 1.83
C LEU A 62 6.56 -3.76 2.77
N ALA A 63 6.20 -2.97 3.79
CA ALA A 63 7.15 -2.52 4.81
C ALA A 63 7.78 -3.69 5.59
N MET A 64 7.00 -4.73 5.91
CA MET A 64 7.54 -5.95 6.52
C MET A 64 8.45 -6.71 5.57
N TYR A 65 8.08 -6.77 4.28
CA TYR A 65 8.88 -7.41 3.25
C TYR A 65 10.22 -6.69 3.05
N ASP A 66 10.24 -5.35 3.11
CA ASP A 66 11.48 -4.56 3.12
C ASP A 66 12.42 -4.95 4.23
N GLY A 67 11.92 -5.04 5.47
CA GLY A 67 12.74 -5.43 6.61
C GLY A 67 13.36 -6.82 6.42
N ALA A 68 12.61 -7.75 5.84
CA ALA A 68 13.11 -9.09 5.52
C ALA A 68 14.20 -9.07 4.44
N GLU A 69 13.99 -8.34 3.33
CA GLU A 69 14.96 -8.26 2.24
C GLU A 69 16.23 -7.50 2.65
N LEU A 70 16.09 -6.41 3.42
CA LEU A 70 17.22 -5.69 3.99
C LEU A 70 18.03 -6.59 4.94
N GLY A 71 17.36 -7.34 5.82
CA GLY A 71 18.02 -8.30 6.71
C GLY A 71 18.80 -9.38 5.95
N LYS A 72 18.22 -9.91 4.87
CA LYS A 72 18.91 -10.87 3.98
C LYS A 72 20.11 -10.23 3.28
N ALA A 73 19.98 -9.01 2.77
CA ALA A 73 21.07 -8.31 2.11
C ALA A 73 22.25 -8.08 3.07
N ILE A 74 21.99 -7.65 4.31
CA ILE A 74 23.02 -7.49 5.34
C ILE A 74 23.70 -8.83 5.66
N ALA A 75 22.92 -9.90 5.83
CA ALA A 75 23.48 -11.23 6.11
C ALA A 75 24.34 -11.78 4.96
N ALA A 76 24.02 -11.44 3.70
CA ALA A 76 24.75 -11.87 2.52
C ALA A 76 26.07 -11.10 2.28
N HIS A 77 26.26 -9.93 2.91
CA HIS A 77 27.45 -9.08 2.73
C HIS A 77 28.15 -8.80 4.07
N PRO A 78 28.76 -9.81 4.71
CA PRO A 78 29.40 -9.65 6.00
C PRO A 78 30.58 -8.68 5.92
N GLY A 79 30.54 -7.61 6.72
CA GLY A 79 31.58 -6.58 6.77
C GLY A 79 31.50 -5.52 5.67
N ASP A 80 30.53 -5.62 4.75
CA ASP A 80 30.30 -4.65 3.67
C ASP A 80 28.84 -4.18 3.67
N THR A 81 28.54 -3.30 4.64
CA THR A 81 27.20 -2.72 4.78
C THR A 81 26.80 -1.89 3.57
N GLU A 82 27.74 -1.20 2.91
CA GLU A 82 27.41 -0.37 1.75
C GLU A 82 26.95 -1.21 0.56
N ALA A 83 27.62 -2.34 0.29
CA ALA A 83 27.17 -3.29 -0.72
C ALA A 83 25.78 -3.87 -0.38
N ALA A 84 25.54 -4.20 0.90
CA ALA A 84 24.22 -4.68 1.34
C ALA A 84 23.10 -3.67 1.07
N LEU A 85 23.32 -2.40 1.47
CA LEU A 85 22.33 -1.33 1.33
C LEU A 85 22.08 -1.02 -0.16
N ALA A 86 23.13 -0.99 -0.98
CA ALA A 86 22.99 -0.78 -2.42
C ALA A 86 22.20 -1.91 -3.09
N ALA A 87 22.49 -3.17 -2.74
CA ALA A 87 21.76 -4.33 -3.27
C ALA A 87 20.28 -4.31 -2.86
N TYR A 88 19.99 -3.92 -1.61
CA TYR A 88 18.62 -3.77 -1.11
C TYR A 88 17.86 -2.68 -1.88
N GLU A 89 18.43 -1.47 -2.00
CA GLU A 89 17.78 -0.34 -2.68
C GLU A 89 17.48 -0.65 -4.16
N GLN A 90 18.44 -1.25 -4.88
CA GLN A 90 18.27 -1.66 -6.28
C GLN A 90 17.10 -2.62 -6.50
N ALA A 91 16.88 -3.54 -5.56
CA ALA A 91 15.75 -4.48 -5.63
C ALA A 91 14.44 -3.84 -5.14
N MET A 92 14.51 -2.93 -4.17
CA MET A 92 13.33 -2.31 -3.56
C MET A 92 12.63 -1.33 -4.50
N PHE A 93 13.37 -0.44 -5.19
CA PHE A 93 12.76 0.59 -6.04
C PHE A 93 11.77 0.06 -7.10
N PRO A 94 12.12 -0.91 -7.98
CA PRO A 94 11.18 -1.40 -8.98
C PRO A 94 10.01 -2.17 -8.37
N ARG A 95 10.20 -2.83 -7.22
CA ARG A 95 9.11 -3.50 -6.50
C ARG A 95 8.12 -2.47 -5.97
N SER A 96 8.59 -1.42 -5.31
CA SER A 96 7.73 -0.39 -4.72
C SER A 96 6.97 0.42 -5.77
N ALA A 97 7.58 0.71 -6.93
CA ALA A 97 6.90 1.37 -8.04
C ALA A 97 5.68 0.58 -8.53
N ARG A 98 5.79 -0.75 -8.66
CA ARG A 98 4.65 -1.60 -9.05
C ARG A 98 3.50 -1.56 -8.05
N PHE A 99 3.80 -1.59 -6.75
CA PHE A 99 2.77 -1.46 -5.72
C PHE A 99 2.09 -0.08 -5.74
N TYR A 100 2.84 0.98 -6.10
CA TYR A 100 2.28 2.32 -6.25
C TYR A 100 1.27 2.40 -7.41
N GLU A 101 1.61 1.80 -8.56
CA GLU A 101 0.72 1.70 -9.73
C GLU A 101 -0.60 1.01 -9.36
N ASP A 102 -0.50 -0.21 -8.77
CA ASP A 102 -1.66 -0.99 -8.33
C ASP A 102 -2.50 -0.20 -7.31
N ALA A 103 -1.84 0.49 -6.36
CA ALA A 103 -2.53 1.28 -5.36
C ALA A 103 -3.25 2.50 -5.93
N SER A 104 -2.66 3.13 -6.95
CA SER A 104 -3.24 4.28 -7.64
C SER A 104 -4.47 3.89 -8.45
N GLU A 105 -4.46 2.71 -9.07
CA GLU A 105 -5.64 2.17 -9.76
C GLU A 105 -6.79 1.91 -8.78
N ILE A 106 -6.51 1.17 -7.70
CA ILE A 106 -7.53 0.81 -6.70
C ILE A 106 -8.14 2.06 -6.04
N ILE A 107 -7.30 3.03 -5.65
CA ILE A 107 -7.81 4.25 -5.01
C ILE A 107 -8.62 5.10 -6.00
N GLY A 108 -8.25 5.13 -7.28
CA GLY A 108 -8.99 5.80 -8.33
C GLY A 108 -10.38 5.20 -8.55
N ILE A 109 -10.49 3.86 -8.53
CA ILE A 109 -11.78 3.16 -8.59
C ILE A 109 -12.65 3.48 -7.37
N CYS A 110 -12.06 3.50 -6.17
CA CYS A 110 -12.79 3.66 -4.92
C CYS A 110 -13.20 5.11 -4.62
N LEU A 111 -12.33 6.08 -4.91
CA LEU A 111 -12.43 7.47 -4.43
C LEU A 111 -12.22 8.51 -5.54
N GLY A 112 -12.09 8.11 -6.81
CA GLY A 112 -11.94 9.02 -7.95
C GLY A 112 -13.27 9.64 -8.42
N ASP A 113 -13.21 10.36 -9.54
CA ASP A 113 -14.33 11.16 -10.06
C ASP A 113 -15.60 10.35 -10.39
N THR A 114 -15.44 9.07 -10.69
CA THR A 114 -16.55 8.16 -10.99
C THR A 114 -17.08 7.43 -9.76
N ALA A 115 -16.58 7.73 -8.55
CA ALA A 115 -17.07 7.09 -7.33
C ALA A 115 -18.51 7.52 -6.99
N PRO A 116 -19.37 6.60 -6.52
CA PRO A 116 -19.10 5.19 -6.26
C PRO A 116 -19.29 4.27 -7.47
N THR A 117 -19.75 4.79 -8.62
CA THR A 117 -20.09 3.98 -9.81
C THR A 117 -18.92 3.14 -10.31
N GLY A 118 -17.71 3.69 -10.39
CA GLY A 118 -16.53 2.93 -10.81
C GLY A 118 -16.25 1.70 -9.94
N PHE A 119 -16.47 1.81 -8.63
CA PHE A 119 -16.35 0.68 -7.70
C PHE A 119 -17.46 -0.36 -7.92
N ILE A 120 -18.69 0.08 -8.20
CA ILE A 120 -19.81 -0.82 -8.53
C ILE A 120 -19.52 -1.57 -9.83
N ASP A 121 -19.03 -0.88 -10.85
CA ASP A 121 -18.71 -1.45 -12.16
C ASP A 121 -17.61 -2.51 -12.07
N PHE A 122 -16.58 -2.25 -11.25
CA PHE A 122 -15.51 -3.21 -10.96
C PHE A 122 -16.06 -4.55 -10.43
N PHE A 123 -17.03 -4.53 -9.51
CA PHE A 123 -17.63 -5.75 -8.96
C PHE A 123 -18.72 -6.38 -9.84
N THR A 124 -19.36 -5.60 -10.71
CA THR A 124 -20.48 -6.06 -11.56
C THR A 124 -20.08 -6.38 -13.00
N GLY A 125 -18.83 -6.11 -13.38
CA GLY A 125 -18.28 -6.43 -14.70
C GLY A 125 -18.67 -5.45 -15.81
N GLY A 126 -19.05 -4.21 -15.46
CA GLY A 126 -19.31 -3.12 -16.41
C GLY A 126 -20.45 -3.39 -17.39
N GLN A 127 -21.62 -3.82 -16.93
CA GLN A 127 -22.80 -3.97 -17.80
C GLN A 127 -23.61 -2.68 -17.89
N HIS A 128 -23.32 -1.88 -18.92
CA HIS A 128 -24.20 -0.86 -19.46
C HIS A 128 -24.25 -0.96 -20.99
#